data_AF-A0A109UKY6-F1
#
_entry.id   AF-A0A109UKY6-F1
#
_cell.length_a   1.000
_cell.length_b   1.000
_cell.length_c   1.000
_cell.angle_alpha   90.00
_cell.angle_beta   90.00
_cell.angle_gamma   90.00
#
_symmetry.space_group_name_H-M   'P 1'
#
loop_
_entity.id
_entity.type
_entity.pdbx_description
1 polymer ?
#
loop_
_entity_poly.entity_id
_entity_poly.type
_entity_poly.pdbx_seq_one_letter_code
_entity_poly.pdbx_strand_id
1 'polypeptide(L)'
;MSEQQPNWPPQREVSHVLLQTSLYTRHFNPQPDHNNHQELISLELHNPQRWLVGGARFLNSFDQEAIYLYAGREFPFWEPSDNVTVRAKLTAGILQGYRGEYQDNIPFNRYGTAPAALPSLGMQWGRFEADLIVFGTAGAMILGGIRF
;
A
#
# COMPACT_ATOMS: atom_id res chain seq x y z
N MET A 1 -14.41 29.50 -15.30
CA MET A 1 -14.22 28.91 -13.97
C MET A 1 -14.71 27.47 -14.06
N SER A 2 -13.82 26.49 -14.08
CA SER A 2 -14.21 25.07 -14.03
C SER A 2 -14.71 24.76 -12.63
N GLU A 3 -15.97 24.35 -12.50
CA GLU A 3 -16.49 23.84 -11.23
C GLU A 3 -15.61 22.67 -10.77
N GLN A 4 -14.96 22.83 -9.62
CA GLN A 4 -14.28 21.73 -8.96
C GLN A 4 -15.36 20.73 -8.54
N GLN A 5 -15.42 19.59 -9.21
CA GLN A 5 -16.33 18.51 -8.82
C GLN A 5 -16.08 18.10 -7.36
N PRO A 6 -17.13 17.78 -6.60
CA PRO A 6 -16.99 17.38 -5.21
C PRO A 6 -16.10 16.14 -5.10
N ASN A 7 -15.15 16.16 -4.16
CA ASN A 7 -14.21 15.06 -3.92
C ASN A 7 -14.84 13.88 -3.13
N TRP A 8 -16.13 14.01 -2.81
CA TRP A 8 -16.94 13.04 -2.07
C TRP A 8 -18.41 13.12 -2.53
N PRO A 9 -19.10 11.98 -2.74
CA PRO A 9 -18.56 10.62 -2.71
C PRO A 9 -17.58 10.36 -3.87
N PRO A 10 -16.67 9.38 -3.76
CA PRO A 10 -15.76 9.03 -4.85
C PRO A 10 -16.54 8.61 -6.11
N GLN A 11 -16.06 8.98 -7.30
CA GLN A 11 -16.66 8.43 -8.51
C GLN A 11 -16.34 6.95 -8.62
N ARG A 12 -17.25 6.22 -9.27
CA ARG A 12 -17.12 4.78 -9.51
C ARG A 12 -16.34 4.46 -10.79
N GLU A 13 -15.93 5.48 -11.53
CA GLU A 13 -15.10 5.33 -12.72
C GLU A 13 -13.70 4.88 -12.33
N VAL A 14 -13.20 3.84 -12.99
CA VAL A 14 -11.80 3.42 -12.86
C VAL A 14 -10.99 4.18 -13.92
N SER A 15 -10.03 4.98 -13.49
CA SER A 15 -9.13 5.73 -14.36
C SER A 15 -7.94 4.87 -14.82
N HIS A 16 -7.40 4.05 -13.92
CA HIS A 16 -6.30 3.13 -14.22
C HIS A 16 -6.23 2.01 -13.19
N VAL A 17 -5.51 0.94 -13.56
CA VAL A 17 -5.15 -0.17 -12.69
C VAL A 17 -3.65 -0.10 -12.41
N LEU A 18 -3.24 -0.38 -11.18
CA LEU A 18 -1.85 -0.46 -10.78
C LEU A 18 -1.55 -1.87 -10.25
N LEU A 19 -0.56 -2.52 -10.85
CA LEU A 19 0.01 -3.79 -10.38
C LEU A 19 1.37 -3.53 -9.75
N GLN A 20 1.59 -3.96 -8.51
CA GLN A 20 2.87 -3.75 -7.81
C GLN A 20 3.41 -5.01 -7.16
N THR A 21 4.73 -5.05 -6.97
CA THR A 21 5.44 -6.08 -6.22
C THR A 21 6.53 -5.51 -5.32
N SER A 22 6.92 -6.24 -4.28
CA SER A 22 8.01 -5.84 -3.37
C SER A 22 9.37 -5.94 -4.06
N LEU A 23 10.14 -4.85 -4.04
CA LEU A 23 11.52 -4.82 -4.53
C LEU A 23 12.53 -4.95 -3.39
N TYR A 24 12.21 -4.42 -2.21
CA TYR A 24 13.10 -4.42 -1.05
C TYR A 24 12.33 -4.22 0.25
N THR A 25 12.75 -4.89 1.31
CA THR A 25 12.18 -4.71 2.65
C THR A 25 13.28 -4.59 3.69
N ARG A 26 13.05 -3.72 4.68
CA ARG A 26 13.93 -3.55 5.83
C ARG A 26 13.14 -3.42 7.12
N HIS A 27 13.49 -4.26 8.08
CA HIS A 27 12.99 -4.17 9.45
C HIS A 27 13.87 -3.20 10.26
N PHE A 28 13.27 -2.35 11.10
CA PHE A 28 14.01 -1.39 11.92
C PHE A 28 14.69 -2.04 13.14
N ASN A 29 14.12 -3.14 13.65
CA ASN A 29 14.71 -3.97 14.69
C ASN A 29 14.79 -5.42 14.21
N PRO A 30 15.85 -5.81 13.47
CA PRO A 30 15.95 -7.13 12.87
C PRO A 30 16.22 -8.19 13.93
N GLN A 31 15.33 -9.17 14.06
CA GLN A 31 15.61 -10.45 14.73
C GLN A 31 16.07 -11.47 13.68
N PRO A 32 16.91 -12.45 14.03
CA PRO A 32 17.49 -13.40 13.08
C PRO A 32 16.44 -14.20 12.27
N ASP A 33 15.21 -14.32 12.79
CA ASP A 33 14.15 -15.10 12.16
C ASP A 33 13.20 -14.27 11.27
N HIS A 34 13.47 -12.96 11.06
CA HIS A 34 12.59 -12.11 10.24
C HIS A 34 12.83 -12.32 8.73
N ASN A 35 11.78 -12.73 8.01
CA ASN A 35 11.77 -12.79 6.55
C ASN A 35 11.90 -11.36 5.96
N ASN A 36 12.84 -11.16 5.01
CA ASN A 36 13.01 -9.91 4.23
C ASN A 36 12.60 -10.04 2.74
N HIS A 37 11.97 -11.16 2.38
CA HIS A 37 11.42 -11.50 1.07
C HIS A 37 9.91 -11.70 1.19
N GLN A 38 9.18 -10.59 1.22
CA GLN A 38 7.73 -10.59 1.44
C GLN A 38 6.94 -11.10 0.23
N GLU A 39 7.57 -11.28 -0.94
CA GLU A 39 6.94 -11.76 -2.18
C GLU A 39 5.58 -11.08 -2.45
N LEU A 40 5.52 -9.77 -2.19
CA LEU A 40 4.27 -9.04 -2.27
C LEU A 40 3.82 -8.95 -3.72
N ILE A 41 2.52 -9.20 -3.95
CA ILE A 41 1.81 -8.84 -5.17
C ILE A 41 0.57 -8.05 -4.76
N SER A 42 0.34 -6.91 -5.39
CA SER A 42 -0.83 -6.06 -5.13
C SER A 42 -1.46 -5.55 -6.41
N LEU A 43 -2.78 -5.37 -6.36
CA LEU A 43 -3.59 -4.80 -7.43
C LEU A 43 -4.44 -3.67 -6.86
N GLU A 44 -4.37 -2.49 -7.47
CA GLU A 44 -5.17 -1.31 -7.10
C GLU A 44 -5.99 -0.82 -8.28
N LEU A 45 -7.24 -0.43 -8.01
CA LEU A 45 -8.11 0.27 -8.94
C LEU A 45 -8.22 1.71 -8.48
N HIS A 46 -7.88 2.65 -9.36
CA HIS A 46 -7.85 4.08 -9.06
C HIS A 46 -8.94 4.82 -9.81
N ASN A 47 -9.43 5.94 -9.27
CA ASN A 47 -10.40 6.81 -9.93
C ASN A 47 -9.81 8.19 -10.25
N PRO A 48 -10.49 9.03 -11.06
CA PRO A 48 -9.99 10.38 -11.40
C PRO A 48 -9.87 11.33 -10.19
N GLN A 49 -10.54 11.04 -9.07
CA GLN A 49 -10.44 11.81 -7.83
C GLN A 49 -9.33 11.33 -6.89
N ARG A 50 -8.47 10.43 -7.36
CA ARG A 50 -7.32 9.87 -6.63
C ARG A 50 -7.71 8.98 -5.44
N TRP A 51 -8.95 8.50 -5.43
CA TRP A 51 -9.35 7.40 -4.55
C TRP A 51 -8.95 6.08 -5.17
N LEU A 52 -8.67 5.10 -4.31
CA LEU A 52 -8.34 3.76 -4.73
C LEU A 52 -8.97 2.71 -3.83
N VAL A 53 -9.14 1.52 -4.40
CA VAL A 53 -9.37 0.27 -3.66
C VAL A 53 -8.39 -0.78 -4.16
N GLY A 54 -7.93 -1.65 -3.28
CA GLY A 54 -6.91 -2.63 -3.65
C GLY A 54 -6.84 -3.81 -2.71
N GLY A 55 -6.05 -4.78 -3.15
CA GLY A 55 -5.72 -5.97 -2.40
C GLY A 55 -4.26 -6.36 -2.61
N ALA A 56 -3.60 -6.78 -1.53
CA ALA A 56 -2.24 -7.29 -1.56
C ALA A 56 -2.16 -8.66 -0.89
N ARG A 57 -1.38 -9.57 -1.49
CA ARG A 57 -0.95 -10.84 -0.90
C ARG A 57 0.55 -10.76 -0.67
N PHE A 58 1.03 -11.18 0.49
CA PHE A 58 2.45 -11.19 0.83
C PHE A 58 2.75 -12.23 1.91
N LEU A 59 4.01 -12.59 2.08
CA LEU A 59 4.52 -13.32 3.23
C LEU A 59 4.84 -12.33 4.34
N ASN A 60 4.31 -12.56 5.54
CA ASN A 60 4.67 -11.75 6.69
C ASN A 60 6.10 -12.06 7.17
N SER A 61 6.57 -11.39 8.22
CA SER A 61 7.91 -11.57 8.78
C SER A 61 8.22 -13.00 9.27
N PHE A 62 7.23 -13.89 9.32
CA PHE A 62 7.33 -15.29 9.78
C PHE A 62 6.91 -16.30 8.70
N ASP A 63 6.99 -15.91 7.43
CA ASP A 63 6.66 -16.76 6.27
C ASP A 63 5.20 -17.25 6.22
N GLN A 64 4.29 -16.58 6.94
CA GLN A 64 2.86 -16.85 6.83
C GLN A 64 2.25 -15.99 5.74
N GLU A 65 1.37 -16.61 4.94
CA GLU A 65 0.58 -15.87 3.95
C GLU A 65 -0.35 -14.86 4.64
N ALA A 66 -0.25 -13.61 4.21
CA ALA A 66 -1.06 -12.51 4.65
C ALA A 66 -1.73 -11.81 3.47
N ILE A 67 -2.94 -11.31 3.73
CA ILE A 67 -3.78 -10.60 2.77
C ILE A 67 -4.18 -9.26 3.40
N TYR A 68 -3.98 -8.17 2.65
CA TYR A 68 -4.44 -6.84 3.01
C TYR A 68 -5.45 -6.36 1.97
N LEU A 69 -6.69 -6.13 2.39
CA LEU A 69 -7.74 -5.52 1.57
C LEU A 69 -7.99 -4.10 2.05
N TYR A 70 -7.97 -3.12 1.15
CA TYR A 70 -7.92 -1.72 1.55
C TYR A 70 -8.60 -0.76 0.59
N ALA A 71 -8.95 0.40 1.13
CA ALA A 71 -9.29 1.59 0.38
C ALA A 71 -8.33 2.71 0.77
N GLY A 72 -8.13 3.68 -0.10
CA GLY A 72 -7.17 4.74 0.15
C GLY A 72 -7.33 5.94 -0.74
N ARG A 73 -6.41 6.87 -0.57
CA ARG A 73 -6.33 8.09 -1.37
C ARG A 73 -4.90 8.54 -1.57
N GLU A 74 -4.64 9.14 -2.73
CA GLU A 74 -3.36 9.76 -3.05
C GLU A 74 -3.42 11.29 -2.94
N PHE A 75 -2.29 11.86 -2.53
CA PHE A 75 -2.07 13.27 -2.29
C PHE A 75 -0.77 13.71 -2.99
N PRO A 76 -0.81 13.96 -4.30
CA PRO A 76 0.27 14.63 -5.03
C PRO A 76 0.63 15.97 -4.39
N PHE A 77 1.92 16.21 -4.20
CA PHE A 77 2.43 17.43 -3.58
C PHE A 77 3.60 18.07 -4.36
N TRP A 78 4.17 17.36 -5.35
CA TRP A 78 5.23 17.90 -6.19
C TRP A 78 5.22 17.25 -7.58
N GLU A 79 5.21 18.07 -8.63
CA GLU A 79 5.16 17.65 -10.04
C GLU A 79 6.29 18.37 -10.80
N PRO A 80 7.53 17.84 -10.78
CA PRO A 80 8.68 18.52 -11.39
C PRO A 80 8.66 18.55 -12.92
N SER A 81 7.89 17.68 -13.55
CA SER A 81 7.70 17.61 -15.01
C SER A 81 6.38 16.91 -15.35
N ASP A 82 5.90 17.06 -16.58
CA ASP A 82 4.62 16.49 -17.04
C ASP A 82 4.52 14.97 -16.89
N ASN A 83 5.65 14.27 -16.76
CA ASN A 83 5.71 12.82 -16.61
C ASN A 83 6.10 12.34 -15.21
N VAL A 84 6.40 13.23 -14.26
CA VAL A 84 6.83 12.88 -12.91
C VAL A 84 5.88 13.48 -11.87
N THR A 85 5.34 12.63 -11.01
CA THR A 85 4.51 13.05 -9.87
C THR A 85 5.02 12.41 -8.60
N VAL A 86 5.30 13.22 -7.58
CA VAL A 86 5.58 12.76 -6.23
C VAL A 86 4.35 12.96 -5.36
N ARG A 87 3.96 11.90 -4.66
CA ARG A 87 2.69 11.81 -3.94
C ARG A 87 2.86 11.14 -2.58
N ALA A 88 2.05 11.54 -1.63
CA ALA A 88 1.77 10.72 -0.45
C ALA A 88 0.56 9.84 -0.74
N LYS A 89 0.50 8.64 -0.18
CA LYS A 89 -0.66 7.75 -0.29
C LYS A 89 -0.98 7.20 1.09
N LEU A 90 -2.26 7.13 1.43
CA LEU A 90 -2.73 6.55 2.68
C LEU A 90 -3.78 5.49 2.34
N THR A 91 -3.50 4.26 2.77
CA THR A 91 -4.47 3.16 2.68
C THR A 91 -4.91 2.76 4.08
N ALA A 92 -6.16 2.33 4.22
CA ALA A 92 -6.68 1.73 5.42
C ALA A 92 -7.59 0.56 5.06
N GLY A 93 -7.58 -0.48 5.89
CA GLY A 93 -8.32 -1.68 5.61
C GLY A 93 -8.11 -2.79 6.61
N ILE A 94 -8.28 -4.01 6.13
CA ILE A 94 -8.26 -5.23 6.94
C ILE A 94 -7.09 -6.10 6.49
N LEU A 95 -6.24 -6.45 7.45
CA LEU A 95 -5.10 -7.33 7.29
C LEU A 95 -5.39 -8.67 7.96
N GLN A 96 -5.29 -9.76 7.22
CA GLN A 96 -5.45 -11.12 7.70
C GLN A 96 -4.16 -11.92 7.47
N GLY A 97 -3.76 -12.78 8.40
CA GLY A 97 -2.63 -13.70 8.20
C GLY A 97 -1.69 -13.88 9.39
N TYR A 98 -1.76 -12.99 10.39
CA TYR A 98 -0.97 -13.08 11.61
C TYR A 98 -1.68 -13.98 12.62
N ARG A 99 -1.33 -15.28 12.64
CA ARG A 99 -2.02 -16.32 13.44
C ARG A 99 -1.05 -17.00 14.41
N GLY A 100 -1.61 -17.58 15.48
CA GLY A 100 -0.83 -18.32 16.47
C GLY A 100 -0.04 -17.38 17.38
N GLU A 101 1.24 -17.70 17.63
CA GLU A 101 2.10 -16.97 18.56
C GLU A 101 2.39 -15.51 18.13
N TYR A 102 2.15 -15.17 16.85
CA TYR A 102 2.40 -13.84 16.29
C TYR A 102 1.14 -12.97 16.19
N GLN A 103 0.04 -13.42 16.79
CA GLN A 103 -1.24 -12.71 16.76
C GLN A 103 -1.12 -11.31 17.40
N ASP A 104 -0.39 -11.18 18.51
CA ASP A 104 -0.25 -9.91 19.23
C ASP A 104 0.72 -8.90 18.60
N ASN A 105 1.41 -9.27 17.52
CA ASN A 105 2.29 -8.36 16.78
C ASN A 105 1.52 -7.28 16.00
N ILE A 106 0.20 -7.44 15.85
CA ILE A 106 -0.67 -6.40 15.30
C ILE A 106 -1.72 -6.02 16.35
N PRO A 107 -1.81 -4.72 16.70
CA PRO A 107 -2.87 -4.23 17.58
C PRO A 107 -4.26 -4.65 17.08
N PHE A 108 -5.13 -5.04 18.01
CA PHE A 108 -6.53 -5.45 17.73
C PHE A 108 -6.72 -6.74 16.93
N ASN A 109 -5.68 -7.55 16.79
CA ASN A 109 -5.77 -8.85 16.13
C ASN A 109 -6.40 -9.92 17.03
N ARG A 110 -7.75 -9.95 17.17
CA ARG A 110 -8.42 -10.96 18.04
C ARG A 110 -8.68 -12.31 17.36
N TYR A 111 -8.58 -12.39 16.03
CA TYR A 111 -8.92 -13.61 15.26
C TYR A 111 -7.99 -13.90 14.06
N GLY A 112 -6.76 -13.38 14.08
CA GLY A 112 -5.88 -13.43 12.91
C GLY A 112 -6.23 -12.39 11.82
N THR A 113 -7.09 -11.44 12.16
CA THR A 113 -7.54 -10.31 11.36
C THR A 113 -7.46 -9.03 12.19
N ALA A 114 -6.84 -7.99 11.64
CA ALA A 114 -6.63 -6.73 12.30
C ALA A 114 -6.88 -5.54 11.36
N PRO A 115 -7.36 -4.39 11.89
CA PRO A 115 -7.35 -3.15 11.14
C PRO A 115 -5.90 -2.70 10.90
N ALA A 116 -5.63 -2.21 9.70
CA ALA A 116 -4.34 -1.64 9.33
C ALA A 116 -4.52 -0.32 8.60
N ALA A 117 -3.57 0.59 8.77
CA ALA A 117 -3.44 1.79 7.98
C ALA A 117 -1.97 1.98 7.63
N LEU A 118 -1.68 2.11 6.33
CA LEU A 118 -0.32 2.17 5.81
C LEU A 118 -0.13 3.48 5.05
N PRO A 119 0.68 4.42 5.59
CA PRO A 119 1.14 5.56 4.84
C PRO A 119 2.27 5.16 3.89
N SER A 120 2.34 5.82 2.74
CA SER A 120 3.44 5.67 1.80
C SER A 120 3.80 6.99 1.12
N LEU A 121 5.04 7.06 0.63
CA LEU A 121 5.54 8.10 -0.25
C LEU A 121 5.91 7.47 -1.58
N GLY A 122 5.38 8.03 -2.66
CA GLY A 122 5.46 7.45 -3.99
C GLY A 122 5.98 8.43 -5.04
N MET A 123 6.64 7.88 -6.05
CA MET A 123 6.99 8.58 -7.29
C MET A 123 6.38 7.84 -8.47
N GLN A 124 5.67 8.57 -9.33
CA GLN A 124 5.17 8.09 -10.61
C GLN A 124 6.05 8.66 -11.71
N TRP A 125 6.48 7.81 -12.64
CA TRP A 125 7.19 8.21 -13.85
C TRP A 125 6.58 7.53 -15.08
N GLY A 126 5.78 8.28 -15.84
CA GLY A 126 5.02 7.76 -16.97
C GLY A 126 4.03 6.66 -16.55
N ARG A 127 4.38 5.40 -16.85
CA ARG A 127 3.58 4.20 -16.47
C ARG A 127 4.16 3.43 -15.29
N PHE A 128 5.31 3.83 -14.78
CA PHE A 128 6.00 3.15 -13.69
C PHE A 128 5.77 3.89 -12.38
N GLU A 129 5.65 3.14 -11.30
CA GLU A 129 5.48 3.70 -9.97
C GLU A 129 6.42 3.01 -8.99
N ALA A 130 6.96 3.77 -8.05
CA ALA A 130 7.69 3.26 -6.92
C ALA A 130 7.09 3.86 -5.64
N ASP A 131 6.83 3.02 -4.64
CA ASP A 131 6.24 3.44 -3.36
C ASP A 131 7.11 2.94 -2.20
N LEU A 132 7.49 3.86 -1.31
CA LEU A 132 8.04 3.55 0.00
C LEU A 132 6.90 3.49 1.02
N ILE A 133 6.59 2.30 1.50
CA ILE A 133 5.58 2.05 2.53
C ILE A 133 6.26 1.93 3.89
N VAL A 134 5.65 2.52 4.92
CA VAL A 134 6.08 2.38 6.32
C VAL A 134 5.00 1.64 7.11
N PHE A 135 5.36 0.52 7.74
CA PHE A 135 4.44 -0.29 8.55
C PHE A 135 4.71 -0.05 10.04
N GLY A 136 4.37 1.15 10.50
CA GLY A 136 4.57 1.58 11.88
C GLY A 136 6.04 1.53 12.31
N THR A 137 6.32 0.97 13.49
CA THR A 137 7.68 0.81 14.02
C THR A 137 8.37 -0.47 13.53
N ALA A 138 7.71 -1.31 12.75
CA ALA A 138 8.24 -2.61 12.34
C ALA A 138 9.27 -2.50 11.21
N GLY A 139 9.03 -1.63 10.22
CA GLY A 139 9.93 -1.48 9.09
C GLY A 139 9.36 -0.66 7.94
N ALA A 140 10.04 -0.76 6.80
CA ALA A 140 9.65 -0.15 5.54
C ALA A 140 9.90 -1.08 4.34
N MET A 141 9.12 -0.90 3.28
CA MET A 141 9.22 -1.66 2.03
C MET A 141 9.17 -0.73 0.84
N ILE A 142 9.95 -1.05 -0.17
CA ILE A 142 9.89 -0.41 -1.49
C ILE A 142 9.10 -1.33 -2.41
N LEU A 143 8.03 -0.80 -2.98
CA LEU A 143 7.28 -1.43 -4.06
C LEU A 143 7.68 -0.82 -5.40
N GLY A 144 7.64 -1.64 -6.45
CA GLY A 144 7.69 -1.21 -7.83
C GLY A 144 6.44 -1.71 -8.56
N GLY A 145 5.90 -0.89 -9.46
CA GLY A 145 4.68 -1.22 -10.17
C GLY A 145 4.55 -0.62 -11.55
N ILE A 146 3.56 -1.11 -12.28
CA ILE A 146 3.16 -0.64 -13.60
C ILE A 146 1.67 -0.32 -13.60
N ARG A 147 1.31 0.84 -14.15
CA ARG A 147 -0.08 1.23 -14.37
C ARG A 147 -0.51 1.08 -15.82
N PHE A 148 -1.78 0.75 -16.04
CA PHE A 148 -2.40 0.59 -17.36
C PHE A 148 -3.91 0.83 -17.34
#